data_AF-A0A8C0RZ41-F1
#
_entry.id   AF-A0A8C0RZ41-F1
#
_cell.length_a   1.000
_cell.length_b   1.000
_cell.length_c   1.000
_cell.angle_alpha   90.00
_cell.angle_beta   90.00
_cell.angle_gamma   90.00
#
_symmetry.space_group_name_H-M   'P 1'
#
loop_
_entity.id
_entity.type
_entity.pdbx_description
1 polymer ?
#
loop_
_entity_poly.entity_id
_entity_poly.type
_entity_poly.pdbx_seq_one_letter_code
_entity_poly.pdbx_strand_id
1 'polypeptide(L)'
;MSTEEHYRIRQVNIYYYLEDDSMSVMEPVVENSGIPQGKLIKRQRLTKNDQGDHYHWKDLNRGINLTIYGRTFRVVDCDRFTQVFLESQGIELNPPEKMALDPYTELRKQPLRKYVTPSDFDQLKQFLTFDKQVLRFYAIWDDTDSMFGECRTYIIHYYLMDDTVEIREVHERNNGRDPFPLLMNRQRMPKVLVKNAKNFPQCVLEISDQEVLEWYTAKDFIVGKLTILGRTFFIYDCDPFTRQYYKEKFGISDLPRIDVSKEPPPVKQELPPYNGFGLIEDSVQNCFVLIPKAPKKDVIKMLVNDNKVLRYLAALESPIPEDKDRRFVFSYFLASDMISIFEPPVRNSGIIGGKYLGRTKVAKPSSTAEDPIYYGPTDFFIGAVIEVFGHRFIILDTDDYVLKYMENNAAQYSPEALLSIRNRIQKQEAPAPELENKQTREDPPGVQELEALIDTIQKQLKDHPCKDNIHEAFQIYDQEASGFVDKERFFKICDSLNLPIDDSLIKELIRLCSHGEDKINYYDFVRAFSN
;
A
#
# COMPACT_ATOMS: atom_id res chain seq x y z
N MET A 1 -54.65 79.17 11.16
CA MET A 1 -54.90 77.71 11.17
C MET A 1 -54.17 77.12 9.98
N SER A 2 -53.67 75.89 10.11
CA SER A 2 -53.02 75.14 9.03
C SER A 2 -54.03 74.82 7.91
N THR A 3 -53.57 74.60 6.68
CA THR A 3 -54.40 74.06 5.57
C THR A 3 -55.01 72.69 5.89
N GLU A 4 -54.45 71.97 6.87
CA GLU A 4 -54.88 70.62 7.28
C GLU A 4 -55.81 70.63 8.52
N GLU A 5 -55.95 71.75 9.24
CA GLU A 5 -56.60 71.80 10.56
C GLU A 5 -57.78 72.79 10.55
N HIS A 6 -59.02 72.30 10.61
CA HIS A 6 -60.24 73.12 10.62
C HIS A 6 -60.67 73.58 12.02
N TYR A 7 -60.40 72.76 13.03
CA TYR A 7 -60.57 73.06 14.45
C TYR A 7 -59.57 72.23 15.25
N ARG A 8 -59.31 72.62 16.50
CA ARG A 8 -58.34 71.97 17.37
C ARG A 8 -58.92 71.76 18.76
N ILE A 9 -58.58 70.64 19.38
CA ILE A 9 -59.06 70.31 20.72
C ILE A 9 -57.88 70.36 21.68
N ARG A 10 -57.92 71.29 22.63
CA ARG A 10 -56.94 71.37 23.73
C ARG A 10 -57.52 70.71 24.97
N GLN A 11 -56.91 69.60 25.37
CA GLN A 11 -57.27 68.92 26.61
C GLN A 11 -56.74 69.72 27.79
N VAL A 12 -57.54 69.91 28.84
CA VAL A 12 -57.12 70.63 30.03
C VAL A 12 -57.62 69.94 31.29
N ASN A 13 -56.81 69.99 32.33
CA ASN A 13 -57.13 69.54 33.67
C ASN A 13 -57.51 70.77 34.51
N ILE A 14 -58.71 70.76 35.07
CA ILE A 14 -59.21 71.80 35.95
C ILE A 14 -59.07 71.31 37.38
N TYR A 15 -58.27 71.99 38.19
CA TYR A 15 -58.12 71.72 39.60
C TYR A 15 -58.91 72.75 40.40
N TYR A 16 -59.75 72.28 41.32
CA TYR A 16 -60.44 73.08 42.32
C TYR A 16 -59.81 72.78 43.69
N TYR A 17 -59.36 73.81 44.40
CA TYR A 17 -58.73 73.68 45.71
C TYR A 17 -59.78 73.98 46.78
N LEU A 18 -60.17 72.95 47.55
CA LEU A 18 -61.18 73.06 48.61
C LEU A 18 -60.73 73.90 49.83
N GLU A 19 -59.44 74.21 49.93
CA GLU A 19 -58.87 74.99 51.04
C GLU A 19 -59.31 76.47 51.01
N ASP A 20 -59.40 77.04 49.80
CA ASP A 20 -59.54 78.47 49.59
C ASP A 20 -60.47 78.84 48.42
N ASP A 21 -61.22 77.88 47.89
CA ASP A 21 -62.12 78.03 46.74
C ASP A 21 -61.43 78.57 45.48
N SER A 22 -60.12 78.31 45.35
CA SER A 22 -59.34 78.70 44.18
C SER A 22 -59.36 77.63 43.10
N MET A 23 -59.11 78.03 41.86
CA MET A 23 -59.07 77.13 40.71
C MET A 23 -57.81 77.35 39.88
N SER A 24 -57.30 76.29 39.26
CA SER A 24 -56.23 76.37 38.27
C SER A 24 -56.53 75.47 37.08
N VAL A 25 -56.18 75.94 35.88
CA VAL A 25 -56.36 75.17 34.63
C VAL A 25 -54.99 74.89 34.05
N MET A 26 -54.67 73.61 33.88
CA MET A 26 -53.40 73.15 33.32
C MET A 26 -53.63 72.26 32.12
N GLU A 27 -52.94 72.53 31.03
CA GLU A 27 -52.87 71.64 29.88
C GLU A 27 -51.75 70.61 30.09
N PRO A 28 -52.06 69.31 29.94
CA PRO A 28 -51.04 68.26 30.04
C PRO A 28 -50.03 68.40 28.88
N VAL A 29 -48.79 67.98 29.14
CA VAL A 29 -47.75 67.97 28.12
C VAL A 29 -48.00 66.81 27.15
N VAL A 30 -48.13 67.13 25.86
CA VAL A 30 -48.32 66.16 24.78
C VAL A 30 -47.13 66.27 23.83
N GLU A 31 -46.40 65.17 23.68
CA GLU A 31 -45.25 65.09 22.77
C GLU A 31 -45.63 65.51 21.35
N ASN A 32 -44.74 66.24 20.69
CA ASN A 32 -44.91 66.70 19.29
C ASN A 32 -46.14 67.61 19.04
N SER A 33 -46.75 68.20 20.08
CA SER A 33 -47.87 69.15 19.92
C SER A 33 -47.45 70.49 19.29
N GLY A 34 -46.20 70.93 19.48
CA GLY A 34 -45.67 72.16 18.89
C GLY A 34 -46.23 73.47 19.46
N ILE A 35 -47.08 73.40 20.48
CA ILE A 35 -47.70 74.56 21.17
C ILE A 35 -47.07 74.68 22.57
N PRO A 36 -46.87 75.89 23.12
CA PRO A 36 -46.51 76.04 24.52
C PRO A 36 -47.63 75.50 25.42
N GLN A 37 -47.32 74.43 26.15
CA GLN A 37 -48.21 73.71 27.06
C GLN A 37 -47.89 74.03 28.53
N GLY A 38 -48.80 73.65 29.44
CA GLY A 38 -48.63 73.82 30.89
C GLY A 38 -49.74 74.66 31.52
N LYS A 39 -49.39 75.55 32.44
CA LYS A 39 -50.36 76.35 33.21
C LYS A 39 -51.06 77.39 32.31
N LEU A 40 -52.32 77.14 31.97
CA LEU A 40 -53.18 78.09 31.23
C LEU A 40 -53.71 79.19 32.16
N ILE A 41 -54.16 78.80 33.35
CA ILE A 41 -54.69 79.71 34.38
C ILE A 41 -54.01 79.38 35.70
N LYS A 42 -53.33 80.37 36.29
CA LYS A 42 -52.68 80.23 37.61
C LYS A 42 -53.75 80.07 38.71
N ARG A 43 -53.39 79.45 39.84
CA ARG A 43 -54.26 79.27 41.00
C ARG A 43 -54.78 80.63 41.49
N GLN A 44 -56.08 80.84 41.36
CA GLN A 44 -56.77 82.05 41.83
C GLN A 44 -58.27 81.76 41.93
N ARG A 45 -59.01 82.61 42.66
CA ARG A 45 -60.48 82.53 42.70
C ARG A 45 -61.03 83.05 41.38
N LEU A 46 -61.77 82.20 40.65
CA LEU A 46 -62.31 82.53 39.35
C LEU A 46 -63.74 83.05 39.48
N THR A 47 -64.03 84.17 38.82
CA THR A 47 -65.36 84.77 38.79
C THR A 47 -66.23 84.09 37.73
N LYS A 48 -67.47 83.75 38.11
CA LYS A 48 -68.51 83.14 37.28
C LYS A 48 -69.21 84.16 36.38
N ASN A 49 -69.51 85.34 36.93
CA ASN A 49 -70.27 86.41 36.26
C ASN A 49 -69.58 87.78 36.45
N ASP A 50 -69.97 88.77 35.65
CA ASP A 50 -69.51 90.17 35.76
C ASP A 50 -69.91 90.86 37.09
N GLN A 51 -70.80 90.21 37.86
CA GLN A 51 -71.23 90.65 39.20
C GLN A 51 -70.25 90.27 40.32
N GLY A 52 -69.17 89.54 40.01
CA GLY A 52 -68.12 89.19 40.97
C GLY A 52 -68.36 87.91 41.78
N ASP A 53 -69.40 87.13 41.46
CA ASP A 53 -69.62 85.81 42.05
C ASP A 53 -68.50 84.86 41.67
N HIS A 54 -68.03 84.03 42.61
CA HIS A 54 -66.96 83.06 42.36
C HIS A 54 -67.52 81.67 42.07
N TYR A 55 -66.75 80.86 41.32
CA TYR A 55 -67.08 79.46 41.12
C TYR A 55 -66.99 78.68 42.44
N HIS A 56 -68.06 77.98 42.77
CA HIS A 56 -68.10 77.06 43.89
C HIS A 56 -68.05 75.61 43.39
N TRP A 57 -67.54 74.67 44.18
CA TRP A 57 -67.50 73.25 43.78
C TRP A 57 -68.89 72.67 43.46
N LYS A 58 -69.96 73.27 44.01
CA LYS A 58 -71.36 72.95 43.71
C LYS A 58 -71.77 73.27 42.28
N ASP A 59 -71.08 74.21 41.62
CA ASP A 59 -71.34 74.60 40.23
C ASP A 59 -70.65 73.67 39.22
N LEU A 60 -69.81 72.74 39.70
CA LEU A 60 -69.03 71.84 38.86
C LEU A 60 -69.70 70.46 38.80
N ASN A 61 -70.15 70.07 37.60
CA ASN A 61 -70.63 68.72 37.31
C ASN A 61 -70.14 68.34 35.90
N ARG A 62 -70.17 67.03 35.59
CA ARG A 62 -69.85 66.49 34.25
C ARG A 62 -70.89 66.99 33.24
N GLY A 63 -70.46 67.26 32.01
CA GLY A 63 -71.32 67.79 30.95
C GLY A 63 -71.74 69.25 31.13
N ILE A 64 -71.08 70.02 32.00
CA ILE A 64 -71.31 71.47 32.16
C ILE A 64 -70.25 72.27 31.37
N ASN A 65 -70.69 73.41 30.85
CA ASN A 65 -69.84 74.41 30.19
C ASN A 65 -69.40 75.47 31.21
N LEU A 66 -68.09 75.58 31.43
CA LEU A 66 -67.47 76.51 32.35
C LEU A 66 -66.84 77.67 31.59
N THR A 67 -67.36 78.88 31.72
CA THR A 67 -66.82 80.05 31.03
C THR A 67 -65.88 80.83 31.95
N ILE A 68 -64.59 80.87 31.61
CA ILE A 68 -63.55 81.58 32.37
C ILE A 68 -62.78 82.47 31.40
N TYR A 69 -62.64 83.76 31.71
CA TYR A 69 -61.90 84.75 30.91
C TYR A 69 -62.23 84.69 29.40
N GLY A 70 -63.52 84.62 29.07
CA GLY A 70 -64.00 84.58 27.69
C GLY A 70 -63.76 83.26 26.95
N ARG A 71 -63.28 82.20 27.62
CA ARG A 71 -63.15 80.84 27.06
C ARG A 71 -64.10 79.88 27.76
N THR A 72 -64.81 79.08 26.98
CA THR A 72 -65.72 78.05 27.49
C THR A 72 -65.03 76.69 27.48
N PHE A 73 -64.94 76.06 28.64
CA PHE A 73 -64.42 74.71 28.83
C PHE A 73 -65.57 73.72 29.03
N ARG A 74 -65.54 72.57 28.36
CA ARG A 74 -66.49 71.47 28.60
C ARG A 74 -65.89 70.54 29.65
N VAL A 75 -66.58 70.32 30.76
CA VAL A 75 -66.17 69.32 31.75
C VAL A 75 -66.63 67.95 31.26
N VAL A 76 -65.69 67.15 30.75
CA VAL A 76 -65.99 65.85 30.13
C VAL A 76 -66.01 64.72 31.17
N ASP A 77 -65.02 64.72 32.05
CA ASP A 77 -64.84 63.69 33.08
C ASP A 77 -64.24 64.28 34.36
N CYS A 78 -64.33 63.54 35.45
CA CYS A 78 -63.78 63.93 36.75
C CYS A 78 -62.91 62.79 37.33
N ASP A 79 -61.95 63.14 38.18
CA ASP A 79 -61.12 62.15 38.86
C ASP A 79 -61.93 61.34 39.89
N ARG A 80 -61.44 60.15 40.24
CA ARG A 80 -62.09 59.23 41.19
C ARG A 80 -62.31 59.87 42.55
N PHE A 81 -61.37 60.70 43.03
CA PHE A 81 -61.53 61.43 44.28
C PHE A 81 -62.70 62.42 44.21
N THR A 82 -62.76 63.21 43.14
CA THR A 82 -63.82 64.20 42.94
C THR A 82 -65.18 63.55 42.78
N GLN A 83 -65.24 62.36 42.18
CA GLN A 83 -66.46 61.60 42.06
C GLN A 83 -67.04 61.24 43.43
N VAL A 84 -66.23 60.58 44.26
CA VAL A 84 -66.63 60.16 45.61
C VAL A 84 -66.95 61.36 46.50
N PHE A 85 -66.20 62.46 46.38
CA PHE A 85 -66.43 63.67 47.14
C PHE A 85 -67.80 64.29 46.82
N LEU A 86 -68.11 64.50 45.54
CA LEU A 86 -69.39 65.12 45.13
C LEU A 86 -70.60 64.23 45.49
N GLU A 87 -70.47 62.91 45.30
CA GLU A 87 -71.49 61.94 45.73
C GLU A 87 -71.70 61.98 47.26
N SER A 88 -70.61 62.08 48.06
CA SER A 88 -70.71 62.19 49.52
C SER A 88 -71.38 63.49 50.01
N GLN A 89 -71.29 64.56 49.21
CA GLN A 89 -71.93 65.85 49.48
C GLN A 89 -73.36 65.93 48.93
N GLY A 90 -73.88 64.83 48.37
CA GLY A 90 -75.24 64.72 47.86
C GLY A 90 -75.46 65.27 46.45
N ILE A 91 -74.39 65.44 45.65
CA ILE A 91 -74.49 65.84 44.24
C ILE A 91 -74.43 64.59 43.36
N GLU A 92 -75.50 64.34 42.61
CA GLU A 92 -75.54 63.31 41.58
C GLU A 92 -74.74 63.74 40.34
N LEU A 93 -73.75 62.94 39.97
CA LEU A 93 -72.89 63.21 38.82
C LEU A 93 -73.51 62.71 37.53
N ASN A 94 -73.44 63.54 36.48
CA ASN A 94 -73.84 63.13 35.15
C ASN A 94 -72.93 62.00 34.61
N PRO A 95 -73.38 61.21 33.62
CA PRO A 95 -72.54 60.19 33.00
C PRO A 95 -71.30 60.80 32.30
N PRO A 96 -70.19 60.04 32.19
CA PRO A 96 -68.99 60.51 31.48
C PRO A 96 -69.31 60.84 30.03
N GLU A 97 -68.86 62.00 29.56
CA GLU A 97 -68.82 62.27 28.13
C GLU A 97 -67.53 61.68 27.53
N LYS A 98 -67.54 61.29 26.27
CA LYS A 98 -66.32 60.91 25.57
C LYS A 98 -65.59 62.20 25.16
N MET A 99 -64.28 62.25 25.39
CA MET A 99 -63.46 63.34 24.86
C MET A 99 -63.61 63.38 23.34
N ALA A 100 -63.81 64.57 22.79
CA ALA A 100 -63.84 64.76 21.34
C ALA A 100 -62.46 64.42 20.75
N LEU A 101 -62.45 63.62 19.68
CA LEU A 101 -61.23 63.26 18.98
C LEU A 101 -60.81 64.42 18.08
N ASP A 102 -59.53 64.79 18.14
CA ASP A 102 -58.96 65.77 17.22
C ASP A 102 -58.58 65.06 15.90
N PRO A 103 -59.21 65.41 14.77
CA PRO A 103 -58.91 64.80 13.47
C PRO A 103 -57.42 64.88 13.10
N TYR A 104 -56.76 65.97 13.50
CA TYR A 104 -55.34 66.19 13.21
C TYR A 104 -54.43 65.23 13.99
N THR A 105 -54.81 64.92 15.24
CA THR A 105 -54.04 64.02 16.10
C THR A 105 -54.19 62.56 15.65
N GLU A 106 -55.40 62.15 15.22
CA GLU A 106 -55.64 60.81 14.68
C GLU A 106 -54.89 60.57 13.37
N LEU A 107 -54.87 61.54 12.45
CA LEU A 107 -54.11 61.46 11.19
C LEU A 107 -52.61 61.22 11.41
N ARG A 108 -52.06 61.68 12.54
CA ARG A 108 -50.63 61.55 12.87
C ARG A 108 -50.29 60.34 13.72
N LYS A 109 -51.26 59.56 14.20
CA LYS A 109 -50.99 58.30 14.90
C LYS A 109 -50.46 57.27 13.92
N GLN A 110 -49.15 57.31 13.65
CA GLN A 110 -48.48 56.23 12.97
C GLN A 110 -48.45 55.00 13.89
N PRO A 111 -48.68 53.78 13.36
CA PRO A 111 -48.47 52.57 14.13
C PRO A 111 -47.00 52.56 14.60
N LEU A 112 -46.77 52.11 15.85
CA LEU A 112 -45.42 51.89 16.36
C LEU A 112 -44.65 51.04 15.34
N ARG A 113 -43.58 51.61 14.78
CA ARG A 113 -42.67 50.87 13.88
C ARG A 113 -42.05 49.73 14.69
N LYS A 114 -42.61 48.52 14.55
CA LYS A 114 -41.98 47.31 15.04
C LYS A 114 -40.92 46.91 14.01
N TYR A 115 -39.66 47.15 14.35
CA TYR A 115 -38.51 46.66 13.58
C TYR A 115 -38.29 45.18 13.90
N VAL A 116 -39.21 44.33 13.44
CA VAL A 116 -38.95 42.90 13.39
C VAL A 116 -38.53 42.62 11.96
N THR A 117 -37.22 42.44 11.74
CA THR A 117 -36.69 41.91 10.49
C THR A 117 -37.15 40.46 10.36
N PRO A 118 -37.94 40.10 9.33
CA PRO A 118 -38.20 38.70 9.04
C PRO A 118 -36.90 38.11 8.48
N SER A 119 -36.20 37.27 9.26
CA SER A 119 -35.06 36.50 8.75
C SER A 119 -35.52 35.11 8.35
N ASP A 120 -35.58 34.85 7.05
CA ASP A 120 -35.92 33.55 6.46
C ASP A 120 -34.87 32.45 6.75
N PHE A 121 -33.64 32.82 7.09
CA PHE A 121 -32.55 31.89 7.43
C PHE A 121 -31.59 32.52 8.45
N ASP A 122 -31.29 31.78 9.51
CA ASP A 122 -30.37 32.21 10.55
C ASP A 122 -28.92 31.93 10.10
N GLN A 123 -28.32 32.88 9.37
CA GLN A 123 -26.91 32.81 8.95
C GLN A 123 -25.98 32.58 10.15
N LEU A 124 -26.33 33.15 11.31
CA LEU A 124 -25.57 32.94 12.54
C LEU A 124 -25.68 31.49 13.01
N LYS A 125 -26.83 30.83 12.89
CA LYS A 125 -26.97 29.40 13.19
C LYS A 125 -26.10 28.53 12.27
N GLN A 126 -26.05 28.81 10.98
CA GLN A 126 -25.18 28.07 10.05
C GLN A 126 -23.70 28.25 10.43
N PHE A 127 -23.30 29.50 10.70
CA PHE A 127 -21.96 29.81 11.20
C PHE A 127 -21.64 29.06 12.50
N LEU A 128 -22.51 29.11 13.51
CA LEU A 128 -22.28 28.46 14.81
C LEU A 128 -22.25 26.93 14.71
N THR A 129 -23.02 26.34 13.78
CA THR A 129 -23.10 24.87 13.62
C THR A 129 -21.88 24.32 12.89
N PHE A 130 -21.41 25.04 11.88
CA PHE A 130 -20.38 24.57 10.94
C PHE A 130 -19.07 25.35 11.04
N ASP A 131 -18.87 26.14 12.11
CA ASP A 131 -17.62 26.88 12.33
C ASP A 131 -16.42 25.93 12.25
N LYS A 132 -15.39 26.34 11.52
CA LYS A 132 -14.15 25.59 11.25
C LYS A 132 -14.32 24.24 10.53
N GLN A 133 -15.52 23.89 10.07
CA GLN A 133 -15.74 22.70 9.26
C GLN A 133 -15.54 23.04 7.78
N VAL A 134 -14.47 22.50 7.20
CA VAL A 134 -14.08 22.73 5.82
C VAL A 134 -13.95 21.40 5.11
N LEU A 135 -14.59 21.27 3.96
CA LEU A 135 -14.42 20.11 3.11
C LEU A 135 -13.22 20.32 2.20
N ARG A 136 -12.21 19.47 2.32
CA ARG A 136 -11.01 19.46 1.49
C ARG A 136 -11.04 18.35 0.44
N PHE A 137 -10.84 18.74 -0.81
CA PHE A 137 -10.72 17.86 -1.97
C PHE A 137 -9.39 18.06 -2.67
N TYR A 138 -8.85 16.96 -3.20
CA TYR A 138 -7.64 16.96 -4.02
C TYR A 138 -8.04 16.83 -5.47
N ALA A 139 -7.61 17.79 -6.28
CA ALA A 139 -7.98 17.89 -7.67
C ALA A 139 -6.76 18.03 -8.57
N ILE A 140 -6.90 17.60 -9.81
CA ILE A 140 -5.94 17.84 -10.88
C ILE A 140 -6.64 18.64 -11.97
N TRP A 141 -5.96 19.65 -12.48
CA TRP A 141 -6.36 20.34 -13.70
C TRP A 141 -5.42 19.91 -14.82
N ASP A 142 -5.95 19.13 -15.75
CA ASP A 142 -5.21 18.68 -16.92
C ASP A 142 -5.39 19.71 -18.05
N ASP A 143 -4.35 20.49 -18.33
CA ASP A 143 -4.32 21.46 -19.43
C ASP A 143 -3.40 20.98 -20.57
N THR A 144 -2.94 19.72 -20.57
CA THR A 144 -1.93 19.22 -21.54
C THR A 144 -2.31 19.34 -23.01
N ASP A 145 -3.60 19.53 -23.32
CA ASP A 145 -4.09 19.76 -24.67
C ASP A 145 -3.70 21.16 -25.21
N SER A 146 -3.36 22.10 -24.32
CA SER A 146 -2.89 23.43 -24.66
C SER A 146 -1.40 23.43 -25.01
N MET A 147 -0.96 24.33 -25.91
CA MET A 147 0.43 24.35 -26.43
C MET A 147 1.52 24.46 -25.35
N PHE A 148 1.20 25.07 -24.21
CA PHE A 148 2.09 25.21 -23.05
C PHE A 148 1.42 24.70 -21.78
N GLY A 149 0.45 23.80 -21.96
CA GLY A 149 -0.37 23.29 -20.89
C GLY A 149 0.34 22.21 -20.09
N GLU A 150 0.08 22.22 -18.78
CA GLU A 150 0.65 21.26 -17.84
C GLU A 150 -0.45 20.66 -16.99
N CYS A 151 -0.24 19.42 -16.56
CA CYS A 151 -1.10 18.77 -15.60
C CYS A 151 -0.73 19.25 -14.19
N ARG A 152 -1.65 19.93 -13.50
CA ARG A 152 -1.37 20.65 -12.24
C ARG A 152 -2.24 20.13 -11.11
N THR A 153 -1.67 20.07 -9.90
CA THR A 153 -2.38 19.64 -8.69
C THR A 153 -2.92 20.83 -7.89
N TYR A 154 -4.16 20.72 -7.42
CA TYR A 154 -4.88 21.75 -6.69
C TYR A 154 -5.59 21.15 -5.47
N ILE A 155 -5.77 21.98 -4.44
CA ILE A 155 -6.60 21.66 -3.28
C ILE A 155 -7.81 22.58 -3.31
N ILE A 156 -9.01 21.99 -3.29
CA ILE A 156 -10.28 22.72 -3.24
C ILE A 156 -10.80 22.65 -1.81
N HIS A 157 -11.04 23.80 -1.20
CA HIS A 157 -11.69 23.95 0.09
C HIS A 157 -13.12 24.44 -0.10
N TYR A 158 -14.08 23.76 0.51
CA TYR A 158 -15.48 24.16 0.59
C TYR A 158 -15.85 24.44 2.05
N TYR A 159 -16.19 25.68 2.36
CA TYR A 159 -16.51 26.12 3.72
C TYR A 159 -18.00 25.93 3.99
N LEU A 160 -18.34 25.07 4.97
CA LEU A 160 -19.75 24.78 5.29
C LEU A 160 -20.47 25.93 6.00
N MET A 161 -19.72 26.88 6.59
CA MET A 161 -20.28 28.02 7.32
C MET A 161 -21.02 29.02 6.41
N ASP A 162 -20.58 29.16 5.16
CA ASP A 162 -21.04 30.20 4.23
C ASP A 162 -21.15 29.70 2.77
N ASP A 163 -21.00 28.39 2.55
CA ASP A 163 -21.06 27.74 1.24
C ASP A 163 -20.10 28.34 0.20
N THR A 164 -18.92 28.80 0.66
CA THR A 164 -17.88 29.39 -0.19
C THR A 164 -16.80 28.39 -0.59
N VAL A 165 -16.15 28.65 -1.73
CA VAL A 165 -15.10 27.81 -2.31
C VAL A 165 -13.80 28.59 -2.42
N GLU A 166 -12.69 27.96 -2.05
CA GLU A 166 -11.33 28.47 -2.21
C GLU A 166 -10.48 27.41 -2.93
N ILE A 167 -9.65 27.81 -3.90
CA ILE A 167 -8.79 26.88 -4.64
C ILE A 167 -7.33 27.27 -4.42
N ARG A 168 -6.55 26.35 -3.87
CA ARG A 168 -5.12 26.50 -3.59
C ARG A 168 -4.27 25.69 -4.55
N GLU A 169 -3.18 26.28 -5.01
CA GLU A 169 -2.21 25.61 -5.88
C GLU A 169 -1.15 24.89 -5.04
N VAL A 170 -0.94 23.60 -5.31
CA VAL A 170 0.10 22.82 -4.63
C VAL A 170 1.41 23.00 -5.40
N HIS A 171 2.40 23.57 -4.74
CA HIS A 171 3.71 23.82 -5.32
C HIS A 171 4.68 22.69 -4.99
N GLU A 172 5.28 22.12 -6.02
CA GLU A 172 6.39 21.17 -5.87
C GLU A 172 7.74 21.90 -5.86
N ARG A 173 8.74 21.25 -5.27
CA ARG A 173 10.12 21.78 -5.27
C ARG A 173 10.63 21.83 -6.71
N ASN A 174 11.27 22.94 -7.08
CA ASN A 174 11.83 23.15 -8.42
C ASN A 174 10.81 23.09 -9.57
N ASN A 175 9.55 23.52 -9.34
CA ASN A 175 8.52 23.56 -10.38
C ASN A 175 8.65 24.74 -11.37
N GLY A 176 9.61 25.66 -11.16
CA GLY A 176 9.85 26.80 -12.05
C GLY A 176 8.79 27.90 -12.02
N ARG A 177 7.86 27.89 -11.05
CA ARG A 177 6.80 28.91 -10.92
C ARG A 177 6.99 29.83 -9.73
N ASP A 178 6.41 31.03 -9.85
CA ASP A 178 6.32 31.98 -8.75
C ASP A 178 5.36 31.43 -7.67
N PRO A 179 5.75 31.36 -6.39
CA PRO A 179 4.95 30.77 -5.31
C PRO A 179 3.70 31.60 -4.96
N PHE A 180 2.65 31.49 -5.77
CA PHE A 180 1.32 32.03 -5.45
C PHE A 180 0.44 30.94 -4.82
N PRO A 181 0.07 31.05 -3.53
CA PRO A 181 -0.63 29.97 -2.82
C PRO A 181 -2.08 29.77 -3.29
N LEU A 182 -2.70 30.78 -3.90
CA LEU A 182 -4.12 30.79 -4.27
C LEU A 182 -4.27 30.87 -5.78
N LEU A 183 -5.06 29.96 -6.34
CA LEU A 183 -5.57 30.08 -7.70
C LEU A 183 -6.84 30.93 -7.73
N MET A 184 -7.70 30.76 -6.73
CA MET A 184 -8.98 31.44 -6.60
C MET A 184 -9.23 31.81 -5.14
N ASN A 185 -9.54 33.09 -4.90
CA ASN A 185 -9.91 33.58 -3.57
C ASN A 185 -11.22 32.94 -3.10
N ARG A 186 -11.40 32.88 -1.77
CA ARG A 186 -12.62 32.39 -1.13
C ARG A 186 -13.81 33.23 -1.57
N GLN A 187 -14.73 32.62 -2.31
CA GLN A 187 -15.95 33.27 -2.77
C GLN A 187 -17.06 32.24 -3.00
N ARG A 188 -18.31 32.69 -3.01
CA ARG A 188 -19.44 31.82 -3.35
C ARG A 188 -19.48 31.63 -4.86
N MET A 189 -19.55 30.38 -5.32
CA MET A 189 -19.41 30.07 -6.74
C MET A 189 -20.76 29.83 -7.42
N PRO A 190 -21.10 30.59 -8.47
CA PRO A 190 -22.30 30.31 -9.26
C PRO A 190 -22.07 29.09 -10.17
N LYS A 191 -23.05 28.19 -10.20
CA LYS A 191 -23.06 27.00 -11.06
C LYS A 191 -23.71 27.31 -12.40
N VAL A 192 -24.88 27.96 -12.38
CA VAL A 192 -25.63 28.37 -13.57
C VAL A 192 -25.96 29.85 -13.48
N LEU A 193 -25.50 30.62 -14.46
CA LEU A 193 -25.82 32.03 -14.63
C LEU A 193 -27.00 32.20 -15.59
N VAL A 194 -27.88 33.16 -15.33
CA VAL A 194 -29.00 33.51 -16.21
C VAL A 194 -28.44 34.08 -17.53
N LYS A 195 -28.69 33.39 -18.65
CA LYS A 195 -28.08 33.71 -19.96
C LYS A 195 -28.47 35.07 -20.58
N ASN A 196 -29.34 35.87 -19.95
CA ASN A 196 -29.86 37.13 -20.50
C ASN A 196 -30.31 38.13 -19.42
N ALA A 197 -29.46 38.47 -18.45
CA ALA A 197 -29.72 39.64 -17.61
C ALA A 197 -29.50 40.89 -18.48
N LYS A 198 -30.58 41.46 -19.04
CA LYS A 198 -30.55 42.75 -19.76
C LYS A 198 -30.22 43.95 -18.86
N ASN A 199 -30.07 43.71 -17.55
CA ASN A 199 -29.78 44.73 -16.56
C ASN A 199 -28.27 44.74 -16.31
N PHE A 200 -27.60 45.72 -16.94
CA PHE A 200 -26.22 46.15 -16.68
C PHE A 200 -25.06 45.26 -17.20
N PRO A 201 -23.94 45.87 -17.67
CA PRO A 201 -22.81 45.12 -18.20
C PRO A 201 -22.00 44.46 -17.09
N GLN A 202 -21.67 43.18 -17.29
CA GLN A 202 -20.86 42.32 -16.42
C GLN A 202 -19.45 42.87 -16.11
N CYS A 203 -19.02 43.94 -16.80
CA CYS A 203 -17.74 44.61 -16.57
C CYS A 203 -17.74 45.63 -15.43
N VAL A 204 -18.90 45.99 -14.85
CA VAL A 204 -19.00 47.09 -13.86
C VAL A 204 -19.55 46.65 -12.49
N LEU A 205 -20.41 45.64 -12.43
CA LEU A 205 -21.04 45.19 -11.18
C LEU A 205 -20.68 43.73 -10.88
N GLU A 206 -20.55 43.43 -9.58
CA GLU A 206 -20.40 42.05 -9.08
C GLU A 206 -21.67 41.24 -9.35
N ILE A 207 -21.51 39.93 -9.52
CA ILE A 207 -22.62 39.00 -9.78
C ILE A 207 -23.59 39.05 -8.60
N SER A 208 -24.81 39.55 -8.84
CA SER A 208 -25.83 39.65 -7.81
C SER A 208 -26.55 38.32 -7.59
N ASP A 209 -27.12 38.11 -6.39
CA ASP A 209 -27.91 36.90 -6.07
C ASP A 209 -29.09 36.68 -7.03
N GLN A 210 -29.57 37.75 -7.69
CA GLN A 210 -30.69 37.71 -8.64
C GLN A 210 -30.28 37.14 -10.02
N GLU A 211 -28.99 37.14 -10.34
CA GLU A 211 -28.44 36.68 -11.62
C GLU A 211 -28.00 35.20 -11.58
N VAL A 212 -27.94 34.62 -10.38
CA VAL A 212 -27.53 33.24 -10.16
C VAL A 212 -28.75 32.35 -9.98
N LEU A 213 -28.93 31.40 -10.91
CA LEU A 213 -29.99 30.38 -10.82
C LEU A 213 -29.66 29.32 -9.79
N GLU A 214 -28.43 28.83 -9.81
CA GLU A 214 -27.97 27.74 -8.95
C GLU A 214 -26.56 28.05 -8.42
N TRP A 215 -26.40 27.87 -7.11
CA TRP A 215 -25.12 27.96 -6.43
C TRP A 215 -24.51 26.56 -6.26
N TYR A 216 -23.18 26.49 -6.28
CA TYR A 216 -22.48 25.26 -5.94
C TYR A 216 -22.77 24.86 -4.49
N THR A 217 -23.28 23.65 -4.32
CA THR A 217 -23.54 23.06 -3.00
C THR A 217 -22.53 21.95 -2.74
N ALA A 218 -22.29 21.59 -1.48
CA ALA A 218 -21.45 20.43 -1.12
C ALA A 218 -21.79 19.16 -1.94
N LYS A 219 -23.07 18.94 -2.28
CA LYS A 219 -23.49 17.78 -3.11
C LYS A 219 -22.84 17.72 -4.50
N ASP A 220 -22.42 18.85 -5.06
CA ASP A 220 -21.83 18.90 -6.41
C ASP A 220 -20.35 18.49 -6.41
N PHE A 221 -19.68 18.48 -5.24
CA PHE A 221 -18.27 18.12 -5.10
C PHE A 221 -18.06 16.62 -4.88
N ILE A 222 -18.55 15.80 -5.80
CA ILE A 222 -18.31 14.34 -5.80
C ILE A 222 -17.00 14.06 -6.56
N VAL A 223 -16.28 13.00 -6.17
CA VAL A 223 -15.09 12.50 -6.89
C VAL A 223 -15.42 12.33 -8.38
N GLY A 224 -14.69 13.04 -9.25
CA GLY A 224 -15.02 13.16 -10.68
C GLY A 224 -14.71 14.53 -11.27
N LYS A 225 -15.36 14.83 -12.41
CA LYS A 225 -15.12 16.07 -13.18
C LYS A 225 -15.98 17.22 -12.68
N LEU A 226 -15.35 18.33 -12.33
CA LEU A 226 -15.96 19.57 -11.84
C LEU A 226 -15.50 20.76 -12.68
N THR A 227 -16.44 21.56 -13.19
CA THR A 227 -16.14 22.72 -14.05
C THR A 227 -16.33 24.03 -13.29
N ILE A 228 -15.25 24.73 -12.97
CA ILE A 228 -15.27 26.00 -12.26
C ILE A 228 -14.69 27.09 -13.16
N LEU A 229 -15.45 28.17 -13.42
CA LEU A 229 -15.00 29.32 -14.23
C LEU A 229 -14.39 28.93 -15.59
N GLY A 230 -14.93 27.90 -16.24
CA GLY A 230 -14.44 27.39 -17.53
C GLY A 230 -13.24 26.45 -17.45
N ARG A 231 -12.68 26.19 -16.26
CA ARG A 231 -11.62 25.20 -16.03
C ARG A 231 -12.22 23.90 -15.50
N THR A 232 -11.81 22.77 -16.08
CA THR A 232 -12.28 21.45 -15.67
C THR A 232 -11.28 20.80 -14.73
N PHE A 233 -11.64 20.73 -13.46
CA PHE A 233 -10.90 20.02 -12.42
C PHE A 233 -11.37 18.57 -12.35
N PHE A 234 -10.44 17.65 -12.09
CA PHE A 234 -10.70 16.26 -11.79
C PHE A 234 -10.38 16.00 -10.32
N ILE A 235 -11.42 15.84 -9.50
CA ILE A 235 -11.28 15.49 -8.09
C ILE A 235 -10.99 13.99 -8.00
N TYR A 236 -9.81 13.64 -7.49
CA TYR A 236 -9.35 12.26 -7.41
C TYR A 236 -9.30 11.71 -5.99
N ASP A 237 -9.20 12.60 -4.98
CA ASP A 237 -9.16 12.21 -3.57
C ASP A 237 -9.84 13.27 -2.69
N CYS A 238 -10.19 12.87 -1.47
CA CYS A 238 -10.89 13.68 -0.48
C CYS A 238 -10.43 13.32 0.93
N ASP A 239 -10.40 14.33 1.81
CA ASP A 239 -9.91 14.19 3.19
C ASP A 239 -10.75 13.22 4.05
N PRO A 240 -10.21 12.59 5.12
CA PRO A 240 -11.00 11.71 5.97
C PRO A 240 -12.23 12.38 6.58
N PHE A 241 -12.12 13.66 6.95
CA PHE A 241 -13.25 14.45 7.45
C PHE A 241 -14.36 14.58 6.42
N THR A 242 -14.01 14.83 5.15
CA THR A 242 -15.02 14.96 4.09
C THR A 242 -15.69 13.64 3.82
N ARG A 243 -14.94 12.53 3.76
CA ARG A 243 -15.51 11.18 3.63
C ARG A 243 -16.55 10.90 4.71
N GLN A 244 -16.24 11.26 5.96
CA GLN A 244 -17.18 11.10 7.07
C GLN A 244 -18.42 11.99 6.92
N TYR A 245 -18.22 13.27 6.57
CA TYR A 245 -19.32 14.21 6.35
C TYR A 245 -20.28 13.74 5.24
N TYR A 246 -19.77 13.25 4.10
CA TYR A 246 -20.61 12.73 3.02
C TYR A 246 -21.36 11.46 3.42
N LYS A 247 -20.73 10.60 4.22
CA LYS A 247 -21.37 9.41 4.77
C LYS A 247 -22.53 9.76 5.70
N GLU A 248 -22.35 10.74 6.59
CA GLU A 248 -23.36 11.14 7.58
C GLU A 248 -24.49 11.98 6.96
N LYS A 249 -24.18 12.95 6.09
CA LYS A 249 -25.17 13.88 5.52
C LYS A 249 -25.86 13.36 4.27
N PHE A 250 -25.14 12.65 3.41
CA PHE A 250 -25.64 12.22 2.10
C PHE A 250 -25.79 10.70 1.97
N GLY A 251 -25.30 9.92 2.94
CA GLY A 251 -25.35 8.46 2.88
C GLY A 251 -24.41 7.84 1.83
N ILE A 252 -23.51 8.64 1.25
CA ILE A 252 -22.55 8.19 0.23
C ILE A 252 -21.35 7.59 0.95
N SER A 253 -21.23 6.27 0.92
CA SER A 253 -20.23 5.52 1.67
C SER A 253 -18.94 5.26 0.90
N ASP A 254 -18.95 5.35 -0.43
CA ASP A 254 -17.82 4.98 -1.27
C ASP A 254 -17.36 6.17 -2.13
N LEU A 255 -16.32 6.87 -1.65
CA LEU A 255 -15.57 7.87 -2.41
C LEU A 255 -14.20 7.23 -2.74
N PRO A 256 -14.08 6.49 -3.85
CA PRO A 256 -12.85 5.78 -4.17
C PRO A 256 -11.73 6.78 -4.46
N ARG A 257 -10.55 6.54 -3.89
CA ARG A 257 -9.33 7.29 -4.26
C ARG A 257 -8.90 6.82 -5.64
N ILE A 258 -8.79 7.75 -6.58
CA ILE A 258 -8.29 7.46 -7.93
C ILE A 258 -6.81 7.82 -7.95
N ASP A 259 -5.96 6.85 -8.30
CA ASP A 259 -4.55 7.13 -8.51
C ASP A 259 -4.37 7.78 -9.89
N VAL A 260 -3.74 8.95 -9.90
CA VAL A 260 -3.51 9.76 -11.10
C VAL A 260 -2.02 9.87 -11.41
N SER A 261 -1.17 9.11 -10.69
CA SER A 261 0.26 9.06 -10.96
C SER A 261 0.54 8.45 -12.34
N LYS A 262 1.07 9.26 -13.26
CA LYS A 262 1.62 8.79 -14.54
C LYS A 262 3.12 8.55 -14.31
N GLU A 263 3.52 7.34 -13.91
CA GLU A 263 4.93 6.98 -13.95
C GLU A 263 5.38 6.86 -15.41
N PRO A 264 6.41 7.62 -15.85
CA PRO A 264 6.96 7.42 -17.18
C PRO A 264 7.51 5.99 -17.27
N PRO A 265 7.24 5.25 -18.37
CA PRO A 265 7.77 3.91 -18.51
C PRO A 265 9.30 3.98 -18.47
N PRO A 266 9.98 3.12 -17.69
CA PRO A 266 11.43 3.11 -17.68
C PRO A 266 11.94 2.77 -19.08
N VAL A 267 12.80 3.64 -19.62
CA VAL A 267 13.48 3.36 -20.89
C VAL A 267 14.44 2.20 -20.64
N LYS A 268 14.10 1.01 -21.15
CA LYS A 268 14.98 -0.16 -21.08
C LYS A 268 16.16 0.09 -22.03
N GLN A 269 17.36 0.11 -21.48
CA GLN A 269 18.58 0.11 -22.28
C GLN A 269 18.86 -1.33 -22.71
N GLU A 270 18.66 -1.62 -23.99
CA GLU A 270 19.01 -2.91 -24.57
C GLU A 270 20.51 -2.97 -24.85
N LEU A 271 21.12 -4.14 -24.62
CA LEU A 271 22.53 -4.34 -24.94
C LEU A 271 22.68 -4.40 -26.47
N PRO A 272 23.72 -3.77 -27.03
CA PRO A 272 24.02 -3.91 -28.45
C PRO A 272 24.39 -5.37 -28.79
N PRO A 273 24.18 -5.79 -30.04
CA PRO A 273 24.56 -7.13 -30.49
C PRO A 273 26.07 -7.36 -30.33
N TYR A 274 26.44 -8.62 -30.05
CA TYR A 274 27.83 -9.00 -29.83
C TYR A 274 28.68 -8.81 -31.10
N ASN A 275 29.85 -8.22 -30.94
CA ASN A 275 30.74 -7.82 -32.04
C ASN A 275 31.61 -8.97 -32.61
N GLY A 276 31.54 -10.18 -32.04
CA GLY A 276 32.31 -11.34 -32.50
C GLY A 276 33.75 -11.43 -31.95
N PHE A 277 34.20 -10.48 -31.13
CA PHE A 277 35.54 -10.46 -30.57
C PHE A 277 35.54 -10.77 -29.07
N GLY A 278 36.45 -11.66 -28.65
CA GLY A 278 36.64 -12.01 -27.24
C GLY A 278 35.66 -13.08 -26.72
N LEU A 279 35.41 -13.05 -25.42
CA LEU A 279 34.34 -13.81 -24.78
C LEU A 279 33.14 -12.89 -24.61
N ILE A 280 31.93 -13.41 -24.74
CA ILE A 280 30.70 -12.62 -24.62
C ILE A 280 30.61 -12.00 -23.23
N GLU A 281 30.94 -12.75 -22.19
CA GLU A 281 30.91 -12.28 -20.80
C GLU A 281 31.89 -11.13 -20.55
N ASP A 282 32.99 -11.07 -21.31
CA ASP A 282 34.00 -10.02 -21.24
C ASP A 282 33.59 -8.79 -22.06
N SER A 283 33.13 -9.00 -23.29
CA SER A 283 32.70 -7.93 -24.20
C SER A 283 31.47 -7.18 -23.68
N VAL A 284 30.55 -7.87 -23.00
CA VAL A 284 29.38 -7.25 -22.36
C VAL A 284 29.79 -6.25 -21.26
N GLN A 285 30.93 -6.42 -20.60
CA GLN A 285 31.39 -5.48 -19.57
C GLN A 285 31.73 -4.09 -20.14
N ASN A 286 32.14 -4.01 -21.41
CA ASN A 286 32.36 -2.74 -22.09
C ASN A 286 31.06 -1.93 -22.26
N CYS A 287 29.91 -2.61 -22.33
CA CYS A 287 28.61 -1.97 -22.44
C CYS A 287 28.06 -1.51 -21.07
N PHE A 288 28.46 -2.17 -19.99
CA PHE A 288 27.98 -1.84 -18.63
C PHE A 288 28.76 -0.70 -17.98
N VAL A 289 30.08 -0.63 -18.17
CA VAL A 289 30.94 0.33 -17.46
C VAL A 289 32.00 0.89 -18.41
N LEU A 290 32.26 2.19 -18.31
CA LEU A 290 33.28 2.89 -19.10
C LEU A 290 34.69 2.26 -18.95
N ILE A 291 35.02 1.79 -17.76
CA ILE A 291 36.25 1.04 -17.48
C ILE A 291 35.84 -0.42 -17.25
N PRO A 292 36.08 -1.31 -18.22
CA PRO A 292 35.66 -2.69 -18.14
C PRO A 292 36.37 -3.41 -17.00
N LYS A 293 35.61 -4.21 -16.27
CA LYS A 293 36.13 -5.07 -15.20
C LYS A 293 36.11 -6.50 -15.69
N ALA A 294 37.17 -7.26 -15.39
CA ALA A 294 37.21 -8.67 -15.73
C ALA A 294 35.98 -9.40 -15.16
N PRO A 295 35.33 -10.27 -15.94
CA PRO A 295 34.17 -11.01 -15.48
C PRO A 295 34.56 -11.89 -14.30
N LYS A 296 33.70 -11.89 -13.26
CA LYS A 296 33.93 -12.70 -12.06
C LYS A 296 33.56 -14.15 -12.37
N LYS A 297 34.48 -15.07 -12.07
CA LYS A 297 34.24 -16.51 -12.15
C LYS A 297 33.59 -17.00 -10.85
N ASP A 298 32.79 -18.05 -10.94
CA ASP A 298 32.16 -18.69 -9.78
C ASP A 298 33.17 -19.48 -8.95
N VAL A 299 33.89 -18.76 -8.07
CA VAL A 299 34.97 -19.33 -7.24
C VAL A 299 34.48 -20.48 -6.36
N ILE A 300 33.24 -20.40 -5.86
CA ILE A 300 32.62 -21.44 -5.03
C ILE A 300 32.47 -22.73 -5.84
N LYS A 301 31.96 -22.63 -7.07
CA LYS A 301 31.80 -23.78 -7.97
C LYS A 301 33.16 -24.40 -8.30
N MET A 302 34.17 -23.57 -8.54
CA MET A 302 35.53 -24.03 -8.81
C MET A 302 36.11 -24.82 -7.62
N LEU A 303 35.91 -24.34 -6.39
CA LEU A 303 36.47 -24.97 -5.19
C LEU A 303 35.75 -26.26 -4.80
N VAL A 304 34.40 -26.26 -4.83
CA VAL A 304 33.58 -27.41 -4.41
C VAL A 304 33.71 -28.58 -5.40
N ASN A 305 33.90 -28.27 -6.68
CA ASN A 305 33.97 -29.27 -7.74
C ASN A 305 35.40 -29.48 -8.27
N ASP A 306 36.40 -29.02 -7.53
CA ASP A 306 37.79 -29.27 -7.88
C ASP A 306 38.05 -30.78 -7.96
N ASN A 307 38.80 -31.21 -8.98
CA ASN A 307 39.07 -32.61 -9.31
C ASN A 307 37.85 -33.52 -9.61
N LYS A 308 36.62 -33.00 -9.63
CA LYS A 308 35.44 -33.78 -10.04
C LYS A 308 35.27 -33.74 -11.56
N VAL A 309 35.48 -34.89 -12.20
CA VAL A 309 35.39 -35.04 -13.65
C VAL A 309 34.43 -36.16 -13.98
N LEU A 310 33.41 -35.88 -14.80
CA LEU A 310 32.49 -36.89 -15.28
C LEU A 310 33.00 -37.45 -16.61
N ARG A 311 33.23 -38.76 -16.67
CA ARG A 311 33.78 -39.44 -17.84
C ARG A 311 32.71 -40.29 -18.52
N TYR A 312 32.61 -40.15 -19.84
CA TYR A 312 31.63 -40.84 -20.67
C TYR A 312 32.33 -41.48 -21.87
N LEU A 313 31.90 -42.68 -22.23
CA LEU A 313 32.29 -43.34 -23.47
C LEU A 313 31.30 -42.94 -24.56
N ALA A 314 31.81 -42.46 -25.69
CA ALA A 314 31.02 -42.03 -26.82
C ALA A 314 31.52 -42.65 -28.12
N ALA A 315 30.63 -42.79 -29.09
CA ALA A 315 30.96 -43.13 -30.47
C ALA A 315 30.58 -41.98 -31.40
N LEU A 316 31.35 -41.80 -32.48
CA LEU A 316 31.08 -40.77 -33.48
C LEU A 316 30.00 -41.29 -34.46
N GLU A 317 28.93 -40.52 -34.61
CA GLU A 317 27.90 -40.75 -35.62
C GLU A 317 28.38 -40.14 -36.95
N SER A 318 29.10 -40.94 -37.74
CA SER A 318 29.63 -40.55 -39.05
C SER A 318 29.07 -41.43 -40.16
N PRO A 319 28.80 -40.89 -41.36
CA PRO A 319 28.45 -41.71 -42.53
C PRO A 319 29.62 -42.59 -43.00
N ILE A 320 30.84 -42.26 -42.59
CA ILE A 320 32.07 -42.99 -42.93
C ILE A 320 32.14 -44.27 -42.07
N PRO A 321 32.22 -45.47 -42.68
CA PRO A 321 32.22 -46.72 -41.92
C PRO A 321 33.45 -46.89 -41.02
N GLU A 322 34.60 -46.35 -41.40
CA GLU A 322 35.85 -46.39 -40.62
C GLU A 322 35.73 -45.61 -39.29
N ASP A 323 34.86 -44.61 -39.23
CA ASP A 323 34.65 -43.79 -38.03
C ASP A 323 33.71 -44.46 -37.01
N LYS A 324 32.92 -45.46 -37.43
CA LYS A 324 31.92 -46.12 -36.56
C LYS A 324 32.55 -46.93 -35.43
N ASP A 325 33.75 -47.45 -35.66
CA ASP A 325 34.48 -48.25 -34.67
C ASP A 325 35.31 -47.39 -33.72
N ARG A 326 35.44 -46.08 -33.98
CA ARG A 326 36.17 -45.16 -33.13
C ARG A 326 35.39 -44.92 -31.83
N ARG A 327 36.13 -44.91 -30.72
CA ARG A 327 35.60 -44.66 -29.38
C ARG A 327 36.28 -43.44 -28.79
N PHE A 328 35.49 -42.58 -28.18
CA PHE A 328 35.91 -41.32 -27.61
C PHE A 328 35.55 -41.29 -26.14
N VAL A 329 36.43 -40.72 -25.33
CA VAL A 329 36.20 -40.48 -23.91
C VAL A 329 35.93 -38.99 -23.74
N PHE A 330 34.69 -38.67 -23.37
CA PHE A 330 34.28 -37.33 -22.98
C PHE A 330 34.58 -37.12 -21.51
N SER A 331 35.36 -36.09 -21.19
CA SER A 331 35.63 -35.66 -19.82
C SER A 331 34.99 -34.29 -19.59
N TYR A 332 33.94 -34.25 -18.76
CA TYR A 332 33.27 -33.02 -18.33
C TYR A 332 33.83 -32.56 -16.99
N PHE A 333 34.38 -31.34 -16.94
CA PHE A 333 34.97 -30.77 -15.74
C PHE A 333 33.94 -29.92 -14.99
N LEU A 334 33.44 -30.40 -13.85
CA LEU A 334 32.38 -29.73 -13.07
C LEU A 334 32.81 -28.38 -12.48
N ALA A 335 34.12 -28.15 -12.34
CA ALA A 335 34.66 -26.88 -11.84
C ALA A 335 34.59 -25.74 -12.87
N SER A 336 34.68 -26.04 -14.17
CA SER A 336 34.81 -25.03 -15.24
C SER A 336 33.79 -25.15 -16.36
N ASP A 337 32.89 -26.14 -16.31
CA ASP A 337 31.91 -26.51 -17.34
C ASP A 337 32.54 -26.73 -18.72
N MET A 338 33.80 -27.18 -18.73
CA MET A 338 34.53 -27.46 -19.96
C MET A 338 34.44 -28.93 -20.30
N ILE A 339 34.43 -29.23 -21.60
CA ILE A 339 34.46 -30.59 -22.13
C ILE A 339 35.82 -30.81 -22.78
N SER A 340 36.40 -31.99 -22.58
CA SER A 340 37.55 -32.46 -23.35
C SER A 340 37.23 -33.82 -23.92
N ILE A 341 37.61 -34.04 -25.18
CA ILE A 341 37.38 -35.30 -25.89
C ILE A 341 38.73 -35.94 -26.16
N PHE A 342 38.89 -37.18 -25.74
CA PHE A 342 40.12 -37.95 -25.91
C PHE A 342 39.81 -39.27 -26.62
N GLU A 343 40.57 -39.59 -27.66
CA GLU A 343 40.49 -40.84 -28.39
C GLU A 343 41.60 -41.79 -27.90
N PRO A 344 41.26 -42.91 -27.22
CA PRO A 344 42.25 -43.89 -26.80
C PRO A 344 42.97 -44.50 -28.02
N PRO A 345 44.31 -44.66 -27.96
CA PRO A 345 45.05 -45.28 -29.05
C PRO A 345 44.76 -46.78 -29.14
N VAL A 346 44.27 -47.24 -30.29
CA VAL A 346 44.00 -48.66 -30.57
C VAL A 346 45.09 -49.22 -31.48
N ARG A 347 45.65 -50.39 -31.13
CA ARG A 347 46.65 -51.05 -31.98
C ARG A 347 46.02 -51.47 -33.30
N ASN A 348 46.76 -51.32 -34.40
CA ASN A 348 46.37 -51.73 -35.75
C ASN A 348 45.14 -51.00 -36.34
N SER A 349 44.69 -49.88 -35.75
CA SER A 349 43.57 -49.08 -36.30
C SER A 349 43.96 -48.19 -37.49
N GLY A 350 45.25 -47.91 -37.67
CA GLY A 350 45.75 -46.95 -38.67
C GLY A 350 45.47 -45.47 -38.33
N ILE A 351 44.82 -45.18 -37.20
CA ILE A 351 44.46 -43.83 -36.75
C ILE A 351 45.29 -43.50 -35.50
N ILE A 352 45.94 -42.33 -35.51
CA ILE A 352 46.69 -41.83 -34.36
C ILE A 352 45.68 -41.35 -33.31
N GLY A 353 45.53 -42.12 -32.23
CA GLY A 353 44.75 -41.70 -31.06
C GLY A 353 45.40 -40.54 -30.32
N GLY A 354 44.61 -39.83 -29.51
CA GLY A 354 45.09 -38.69 -28.73
C GLY A 354 43.98 -37.72 -28.34
N LYS A 355 44.37 -36.49 -28.01
CA LYS A 355 43.42 -35.43 -27.67
C LYS A 355 42.69 -34.95 -28.93
N TYR A 356 41.40 -35.29 -29.03
CA TYR A 356 40.53 -34.86 -30.12
C TYR A 356 40.03 -33.42 -29.90
N LEU A 357 39.65 -33.08 -28.67
CA LEU A 357 39.27 -31.72 -28.28
C LEU A 357 39.91 -31.34 -26.93
N GLY A 358 40.58 -30.19 -26.92
CA GLY A 358 41.08 -29.55 -25.70
C GLY A 358 39.96 -29.13 -24.76
N ARG A 359 40.31 -28.69 -23.55
CA ARG A 359 39.31 -28.21 -22.59
C ARG A 359 38.67 -26.93 -23.12
N THR A 360 37.43 -27.03 -23.59
CA THR A 360 36.70 -25.91 -24.20
C THR A 360 35.23 -26.00 -23.77
N LYS A 361 34.57 -24.85 -23.59
CA LYS A 361 33.12 -24.80 -23.41
C LYS A 361 32.44 -25.02 -24.75
N VAL A 362 31.55 -26.00 -24.84
CA VAL A 362 30.84 -26.34 -26.08
C VAL A 362 29.43 -25.77 -26.02
N ALA A 363 29.06 -24.97 -27.01
CA ALA A 363 27.73 -24.42 -27.16
C ALA A 363 26.79 -25.43 -27.86
N LYS A 364 25.51 -25.40 -27.51
CA LYS A 364 24.47 -26.21 -28.14
C LYS A 364 24.21 -25.72 -29.57
N PRO A 365 23.82 -26.60 -30.50
CA PRO A 365 23.53 -26.21 -31.89
C PRO A 365 22.36 -25.23 -32.02
N SER A 366 21.45 -25.21 -31.04
CA SER A 366 20.30 -24.30 -31.00
C SER A 366 20.62 -22.90 -30.48
N SER A 367 21.88 -22.61 -30.10
CA SER A 367 22.25 -21.32 -29.51
C SER A 367 22.60 -20.28 -30.58
N THR A 368 22.10 -19.06 -30.40
CA THR A 368 22.50 -17.89 -31.19
C THR A 368 23.87 -17.39 -30.72
N ALA A 369 24.63 -16.76 -31.62
CA ALA A 369 25.94 -16.16 -31.28
C ALA A 369 25.88 -15.09 -30.18
N GLU A 370 24.69 -14.53 -29.92
CA GLU A 370 24.44 -13.49 -28.91
C GLU A 370 24.14 -14.10 -27.52
N ASP A 371 23.52 -15.29 -27.47
CA ASP A 371 23.15 -16.00 -26.24
C ASP A 371 23.60 -17.48 -26.33
N PRO A 372 24.89 -17.79 -26.09
CA PRO A 372 25.41 -19.14 -26.16
C PRO A 372 24.90 -19.96 -24.97
N ILE A 373 24.06 -20.95 -25.27
CA ILE A 373 23.65 -21.95 -24.30
C ILE A 373 24.69 -23.08 -24.33
N TYR A 374 25.48 -23.21 -23.27
CA TYR A 374 26.48 -24.26 -23.14
C TYR A 374 25.88 -25.60 -22.68
N TYR A 375 26.55 -26.70 -23.01
CA TYR A 375 26.18 -28.01 -22.48
C TYR A 375 26.44 -28.12 -20.97
N GLY A 376 25.40 -28.53 -20.24
CA GLY A 376 25.46 -28.81 -18.81
C GLY A 376 25.65 -30.31 -18.51
N PRO A 377 25.88 -30.69 -17.25
CA PRO A 377 25.95 -32.09 -16.85
C PRO A 377 24.63 -32.83 -17.09
N THR A 378 23.50 -32.12 -17.11
CA THR A 378 22.14 -32.66 -17.36
C THR A 378 21.93 -33.16 -18.78
N ASP A 379 22.72 -32.65 -19.73
CA ASP A 379 22.60 -33.04 -21.13
C ASP A 379 23.33 -34.36 -21.44
N PHE A 380 24.18 -34.83 -20.51
CA PHE A 380 24.94 -36.08 -20.66
C PHE A 380 24.23 -37.24 -19.98
N PHE A 381 23.66 -38.14 -20.78
CA PHE A 381 23.09 -39.41 -20.34
C PHE A 381 23.30 -40.49 -21.41
N ILE A 382 23.09 -41.76 -21.05
CA ILE A 382 23.33 -42.88 -21.96
C ILE A 382 22.32 -42.84 -23.11
N GLY A 383 22.82 -42.85 -24.34
CA GLY A 383 22.03 -42.68 -25.56
C GLY A 383 21.84 -41.21 -26.00
N ALA A 384 22.33 -40.23 -25.23
CA ALA A 384 22.27 -38.83 -25.63
C ALA A 384 23.15 -38.55 -26.86
N VAL A 385 22.65 -37.70 -27.76
CA VAL A 385 23.40 -37.22 -28.93
C VAL A 385 23.94 -35.82 -28.64
N ILE A 386 25.25 -35.70 -28.56
CA ILE A 386 25.95 -34.44 -28.29
C ILE A 386 26.61 -33.95 -29.58
N GLU A 387 26.20 -32.78 -30.04
CA GLU A 387 26.82 -32.13 -31.19
C GLU A 387 27.94 -31.20 -30.73
N VAL A 388 29.15 -31.44 -31.26
CA VAL A 388 30.36 -30.68 -30.94
C VAL A 388 31.02 -30.26 -32.25
N PHE A 389 31.02 -28.95 -32.54
CA PHE A 389 31.62 -28.36 -33.76
C PHE A 389 31.21 -29.08 -35.06
N GLY A 390 29.93 -29.45 -35.20
CA GLY A 390 29.39 -30.13 -36.38
C GLY A 390 29.54 -31.66 -36.39
N HIS A 391 30.21 -32.24 -35.39
CA HIS A 391 30.29 -33.68 -35.20
C HIS A 391 29.29 -34.17 -34.16
N ARG A 392 28.52 -35.20 -34.48
CA ARG A 392 27.53 -35.79 -33.56
C ARG A 392 28.12 -37.01 -32.87
N PHE A 393 28.09 -37.01 -31.54
CA PHE A 393 28.58 -38.11 -30.71
C PHE A 393 27.43 -38.72 -29.93
N ILE A 394 27.34 -40.04 -29.92
CA ILE A 394 26.36 -40.79 -29.15
C ILE A 394 27.05 -41.30 -27.89
N ILE A 395 26.54 -40.93 -26.72
CA ILE A 395 27.04 -41.47 -25.46
C ILE A 395 26.60 -42.92 -25.35
N LEU A 396 27.57 -43.84 -25.34
CA LEU A 396 27.35 -45.26 -25.21
C LEU A 396 27.32 -45.69 -23.75
N ASP A 397 28.27 -45.17 -22.97
CA ASP A 397 28.49 -45.64 -21.60
C ASP A 397 29.01 -44.56 -20.67
N THR A 398 28.92 -44.78 -19.35
CA THR A 398 29.41 -43.83 -18.33
C THR A 398 30.42 -44.47 -17.38
N ASP A 399 31.18 -43.68 -16.64
CA ASP A 399 32.05 -44.19 -15.56
C ASP A 399 31.24 -44.46 -14.28
N ASP A 400 31.71 -45.34 -13.40
CA ASP A 400 31.01 -45.69 -12.15
C ASP A 400 30.89 -44.47 -11.22
N TYR A 401 31.89 -43.58 -11.28
CA TYR A 401 31.86 -42.30 -10.58
C TYR A 401 30.69 -41.41 -11.05
N VAL A 402 30.39 -41.43 -12.35
CA VAL A 402 29.28 -40.66 -12.93
C VAL A 402 27.95 -41.22 -12.45
N LEU A 403 27.80 -42.55 -12.38
CA LEU A 403 26.58 -43.18 -11.87
C LEU A 403 26.28 -42.71 -10.44
N LYS A 404 27.27 -42.79 -9.54
CA LYS A 404 27.14 -42.29 -8.16
C LYS A 404 26.83 -40.79 -8.09
N TYR A 405 27.45 -40.00 -8.97
CA TYR A 405 27.18 -38.58 -9.06
C TYR A 405 25.74 -38.28 -9.51
N MET A 406 25.22 -39.03 -10.48
CA MET A 406 23.85 -38.88 -11.00
C MET A 406 22.82 -39.34 -9.97
N GLU A 407 23.08 -40.40 -9.20
CA GLU A 407 22.22 -40.85 -8.10
C GLU A 407 22.13 -39.80 -6.98
N ASN A 408 23.26 -39.25 -6.56
CA ASN A 408 23.31 -38.21 -5.54
C ASN A 408 22.63 -36.89 -5.98
N ASN A 409 22.59 -36.63 -7.29
CA ASN A 409 21.99 -35.43 -7.88
C ASN A 409 20.74 -35.75 -8.72
N ALA A 410 20.02 -36.82 -8.40
CA ALA A 410 18.92 -37.34 -9.24
C ALA A 410 17.83 -36.30 -9.56
N ALA A 411 17.60 -35.32 -8.67
CA ALA A 411 16.63 -34.25 -8.86
C ALA A 411 16.97 -33.29 -10.02
N GLN A 412 18.23 -33.22 -10.46
CA GLN A 412 18.68 -32.33 -11.54
C GLN A 412 18.57 -32.98 -12.93
N TYR A 413 18.37 -34.30 -13.00
CA TYR A 413 18.39 -35.06 -14.24
C TYR A 413 16.98 -35.37 -14.75
N SER A 414 16.85 -35.54 -16.08
CA SER A 414 15.59 -35.96 -16.69
C SER A 414 15.24 -37.41 -16.29
N PRO A 415 13.95 -37.77 -16.26
CA PRO A 415 13.55 -39.15 -15.97
C PRO A 415 14.12 -40.15 -16.99
N GLU A 416 14.30 -39.73 -18.25
CA GLU A 416 14.94 -40.53 -19.30
C GLU A 416 16.40 -40.86 -18.97
N ALA A 417 17.15 -39.88 -18.46
CA ALA A 417 18.51 -40.08 -18.01
C ALA A 417 18.59 -41.10 -16.86
N LEU A 418 17.69 -40.99 -15.87
CA LEU A 418 17.62 -41.93 -14.75
C LEU A 418 17.20 -43.35 -15.18
N LEU A 419 16.30 -43.47 -16.16
CA LEU A 419 15.91 -44.77 -16.72
C LEU A 419 17.08 -45.45 -17.46
N SER A 420 17.86 -44.68 -18.21
CA SER A 420 19.04 -45.18 -18.92
C SER A 420 20.08 -45.80 -17.97
N ILE A 421 20.26 -45.19 -16.80
CA ILE A 421 21.14 -45.67 -15.73
C ILE A 421 20.61 -46.98 -15.14
N ARG A 422 19.32 -47.03 -14.80
CA ARG A 422 18.70 -48.24 -14.24
C ARG A 422 18.81 -49.43 -15.20
N ASN A 423 18.61 -49.19 -16.49
CA ASN A 423 18.75 -50.22 -17.51
C ASN A 423 20.20 -50.73 -17.62
N ARG A 424 21.20 -49.86 -17.42
CA ARG A 424 22.61 -50.28 -17.39
C ARG A 424 22.92 -51.15 -16.18
N ILE A 425 22.47 -50.75 -14.98
CA ILE A 425 22.67 -51.51 -13.73
C ILE A 425 22.04 -52.91 -13.89
N GLN A 426 20.80 -52.98 -14.40
CA GLN A 426 20.13 -54.26 -14.68
C GLN A 426 20.85 -55.11 -15.73
N LYS A 427 21.50 -54.49 -16.73
CA LYS A 427 22.26 -55.20 -17.77
C LYS A 427 23.62 -55.71 -17.28
N GLN A 428 24.21 -55.08 -16.25
CA GLN A 428 25.40 -55.60 -15.56
C GLN A 428 25.05 -56.74 -14.58
N GLU A 429 23.87 -56.71 -13.97
CA GLU A 429 23.36 -57.78 -13.09
C GLU A 429 22.78 -58.98 -13.85
N ALA A 430 22.52 -58.86 -15.16
CA ALA A 430 22.18 -59.99 -16.01
C ALA A 430 23.45 -60.82 -16.33
N PRO A 431 23.44 -62.15 -16.10
CA PRO A 431 24.60 -62.98 -16.46
C PRO A 431 24.79 -62.93 -17.99
N ALA A 432 26.02 -62.64 -18.41
CA ALA A 432 26.38 -62.56 -19.83
C ALA A 432 26.03 -63.87 -20.57
N PRO A 433 25.51 -63.80 -21.81
CA PRO A 433 25.31 -65.01 -22.62
C PRO A 433 26.67 -65.59 -23.01
N GLU A 434 26.89 -66.85 -22.63
CA GLU A 434 28.10 -67.63 -22.91
C GLU A 434 28.36 -67.72 -24.42
N LEU A 435 29.51 -67.21 -24.86
CA LEU A 435 30.08 -67.48 -26.17
C LEU A 435 31.45 -68.13 -25.95
N GLU A 436 31.53 -69.39 -26.37
CA GLU A 436 32.65 -70.29 -26.23
C GLU A 436 33.97 -69.65 -26.69
N ASN A 437 34.96 -69.58 -25.80
CA ASN A 437 36.35 -69.81 -26.18
C ASN A 437 37.20 -70.27 -25.00
N LYS A 438 37.90 -71.38 -25.24
CA LYS A 438 38.80 -72.07 -24.32
C LYS A 438 40.02 -71.19 -23.98
N GLN A 439 40.29 -70.98 -22.69
CA GLN A 439 41.56 -71.28 -21.99
C GLN A 439 41.80 -70.36 -20.80
N THR A 440 42.22 -71.00 -19.70
CA THR A 440 42.76 -70.47 -18.43
C THR A 440 41.77 -69.75 -17.50
N ARG A 441 41.30 -70.51 -16.51
CA ARG A 441 40.71 -70.00 -15.27
C ARG A 441 41.82 -69.30 -14.50
N GLU A 442 41.73 -67.99 -14.36
CA GLU A 442 42.39 -67.25 -13.28
C GLU A 442 41.29 -66.92 -12.26
N ASP A 443 41.51 -67.37 -11.02
CA ASP A 443 40.61 -67.17 -9.89
C ASP A 443 40.55 -65.68 -9.46
N PRO A 444 39.49 -65.25 -8.72
CA PRO A 444 39.30 -63.85 -8.33
C PRO A 444 40.45 -63.30 -7.46
N PRO A 445 40.85 -62.03 -7.61
CA PRO A 445 42.04 -61.43 -7.00
C PRO A 445 42.04 -61.30 -5.47
N GLY A 446 40.97 -61.70 -4.76
CA GLY A 446 40.89 -61.63 -3.30
C GLY A 446 41.34 -62.89 -2.55
N VAL A 447 41.36 -64.06 -3.20
CA VAL A 447 41.68 -65.35 -2.55
C VAL A 447 43.20 -65.59 -2.53
N GLN A 448 43.89 -65.19 -3.61
CA GLN A 448 45.35 -65.33 -3.73
C GLN A 448 46.13 -64.44 -2.73
N GLU A 449 45.62 -63.24 -2.44
CA GLU A 449 46.21 -62.34 -1.42
C GLU A 449 46.06 -62.92 0.00
N LEU A 450 44.91 -63.53 0.30
CA LEU A 450 44.63 -64.18 1.58
C LEU A 450 45.51 -65.43 1.77
N GLU A 451 45.66 -66.26 0.73
CA GLU A 451 46.50 -67.47 0.79
C GLU A 451 47.99 -67.13 0.91
N ALA A 452 48.48 -66.09 0.23
CA ALA A 452 49.85 -65.61 0.39
C ALA A 452 50.13 -65.05 1.80
N LEU A 453 49.15 -64.38 2.41
CA LEU A 453 49.24 -63.86 3.79
C LEU A 453 49.24 -65.00 4.82
N ILE A 454 48.40 -66.02 4.61
CA ILE A 454 48.38 -67.24 5.43
C ILE A 454 49.74 -67.96 5.36
N ASP A 455 50.31 -68.12 4.17
CA ASP A 455 51.62 -68.77 3.98
C ASP A 455 52.77 -68.02 4.67
N THR A 456 52.70 -66.68 4.72
CA THR A 456 53.71 -65.85 5.41
C THR A 456 53.58 -65.97 6.93
N ILE A 457 52.36 -65.96 7.45
CA ILE A 457 52.08 -66.14 8.89
C ILE A 457 52.51 -67.55 9.35
N GLN A 458 52.17 -68.61 8.58
CA GLN A 458 52.59 -69.99 8.89
C GLN A 458 54.11 -70.17 8.88
N LYS A 459 54.84 -69.50 7.96
CA LYS A 459 56.32 -69.52 7.95
C LYS A 459 56.92 -68.84 9.18
N GLN A 460 56.34 -67.74 9.66
CA GLN A 460 56.83 -67.05 10.87
C GLN A 460 56.55 -67.84 12.16
N LEU A 461 55.49 -68.65 12.19
CA LEU A 461 55.04 -69.40 13.36
C LEU A 461 55.63 -70.83 13.47
N LYS A 462 56.53 -71.23 12.56
CA LYS A 462 56.96 -72.62 12.43
C LYS A 462 57.57 -73.21 13.71
N ASP A 463 58.19 -72.38 14.54
CA ASP A 463 58.94 -72.78 15.75
C ASP A 463 58.30 -72.35 17.10
N HIS A 464 57.02 -71.93 17.13
CA HIS A 464 56.39 -71.43 18.37
C HIS A 464 55.45 -72.47 19.05
N PRO A 465 55.52 -72.69 20.38
CA PRO A 465 54.84 -73.80 21.09
C PRO A 465 53.34 -73.57 21.40
N CYS A 466 52.66 -72.66 20.71
CA CYS A 466 51.26 -72.29 21.03
C CYS A 466 50.26 -72.79 19.97
N LYS A 467 50.43 -74.02 19.48
CA LYS A 467 49.62 -74.56 18.37
C LYS A 467 48.29 -75.19 18.83
N ASP A 468 48.23 -75.71 20.05
CA ASP A 468 47.12 -76.58 20.45
C ASP A 468 45.99 -75.86 21.22
N ASN A 469 46.21 -74.63 21.71
CA ASN A 469 45.25 -73.95 22.60
C ASN A 469 44.31 -72.96 21.88
N ILE A 470 44.56 -72.64 20.60
CA ILE A 470 43.83 -71.58 19.89
C ILE A 470 42.42 -72.05 19.50
N HIS A 471 42.29 -73.27 18.97
CA HIS A 471 41.00 -73.84 18.60
C HIS A 471 40.07 -74.00 19.81
N GLU A 472 40.59 -74.51 20.93
CA GLU A 472 39.83 -74.67 22.17
C GLU A 472 39.41 -73.32 22.76
N ALA A 473 40.28 -72.31 22.70
CA ALA A 473 39.98 -70.96 23.20
C ALA A 473 38.79 -70.33 22.45
N PHE A 474 38.71 -70.45 21.12
CA PHE A 474 37.57 -69.92 20.36
C PHE A 474 36.30 -70.76 20.56
N GLN A 475 36.42 -72.08 20.74
CA GLN A 475 35.27 -72.98 20.94
C GLN A 475 34.58 -72.79 22.30
N ILE A 476 35.30 -72.33 23.33
CA ILE A 476 34.69 -71.95 24.63
C ILE A 476 33.72 -70.78 24.48
N TYR A 477 34.00 -69.85 23.56
CA TYR A 477 33.20 -68.64 23.37
C TYR A 477 32.13 -68.76 22.27
N ASP A 478 32.20 -69.79 21.42
CA ASP A 478 31.20 -70.11 20.39
C ASP A 478 30.32 -71.31 20.82
N GLN A 479 29.44 -71.08 21.80
CA GLN A 479 28.54 -72.11 22.36
C GLN A 479 27.54 -72.67 21.33
N GLU A 480 27.29 -71.95 20.23
CA GLU A 480 26.36 -72.33 19.16
C GLU A 480 27.05 -73.02 17.97
N ALA A 481 28.38 -73.20 18.01
CA ALA A 481 29.21 -73.73 16.90
C ALA A 481 28.96 -73.02 15.56
N SER A 482 28.71 -71.71 15.63
CA SER A 482 28.29 -70.88 14.50
C SER A 482 29.44 -70.51 13.57
N GLY A 483 30.70 -70.57 14.05
CA GLY A 483 31.89 -70.19 13.28
C GLY A 483 32.20 -68.69 13.27
N PHE A 484 31.42 -67.87 13.99
CA PHE A 484 31.58 -66.42 14.02
C PHE A 484 31.76 -65.90 15.45
N VAL A 485 32.68 -64.95 15.64
CA VAL A 485 32.93 -64.29 16.92
C VAL A 485 32.90 -62.77 16.73
N ASP A 486 32.34 -62.06 17.72
CA ASP A 486 32.29 -60.59 17.73
C ASP A 486 33.70 -60.00 17.82
N LYS A 487 33.93 -58.88 17.13
CA LYS A 487 35.24 -58.20 17.04
C LYS A 487 35.90 -57.92 18.40
N GLU A 488 35.14 -57.43 19.38
CA GLU A 488 35.66 -57.13 20.71
C GLU A 488 36.09 -58.37 21.51
N ARG A 489 35.37 -59.48 21.32
CA ARG A 489 35.68 -60.77 21.97
C ARG A 489 36.90 -61.41 21.32
N PHE A 490 37.00 -61.29 20.01
CA PHE A 490 38.14 -61.77 19.23
C PHE A 490 39.45 -61.13 19.71
N PHE A 491 39.49 -59.80 19.86
CA PHE A 491 40.69 -59.11 20.37
C PHE A 491 41.06 -59.56 21.79
N LYS A 492 40.09 -59.75 22.70
CA LYS A 492 40.37 -60.25 24.06
C LYS A 492 40.99 -61.64 24.07
N ILE A 493 40.57 -62.51 23.14
CA ILE A 493 41.15 -63.87 23.00
C ILE A 493 42.59 -63.76 22.49
N CYS A 494 42.84 -62.95 21.46
CA CYS A 494 44.20 -62.71 20.95
C CYS A 494 45.15 -62.14 22.01
N ASP A 495 44.69 -61.15 22.79
CA ASP A 495 45.45 -60.56 23.89
C ASP A 495 45.77 -61.60 24.98
N SER A 496 44.84 -62.51 25.27
CA SER A 496 45.04 -63.58 26.25
C SER A 496 46.04 -64.65 25.81
N LEU A 497 46.19 -64.84 24.49
CA LEU A 497 47.04 -65.87 23.89
C LEU A 497 48.49 -65.40 23.62
N ASN A 498 48.80 -64.12 23.84
CA ASN A 498 50.15 -63.53 23.67
C ASN A 498 50.85 -63.99 22.37
N LEU A 499 50.18 -63.84 21.23
CA LEU A 499 50.72 -64.25 19.92
C LEU A 499 51.85 -63.29 19.49
N PRO A 500 53.04 -63.79 19.12
CA PRO A 500 54.18 -62.96 18.74
C PRO A 500 54.12 -62.65 17.24
N ILE A 501 53.14 -61.86 16.82
CA ILE A 501 52.99 -61.42 15.42
C ILE A 501 52.79 -59.91 15.42
N ASP A 502 53.35 -59.22 14.43
CA ASP A 502 53.15 -57.79 14.24
C ASP A 502 51.65 -57.45 14.15
N ASP A 503 51.21 -56.50 14.98
CA ASP A 503 49.84 -56.00 15.04
C ASP A 503 49.28 -55.56 13.67
N SER A 504 50.15 -55.20 12.72
CA SER A 504 49.77 -54.83 11.35
C SER A 504 49.27 -56.02 10.52
N LEU A 505 49.94 -57.18 10.63
CA LEU A 505 49.57 -58.40 9.89
C LEU A 505 48.27 -59.00 10.43
N ILE A 506 48.07 -58.96 11.75
CA ILE A 506 46.80 -59.38 12.39
C ILE A 506 45.65 -58.47 11.93
N LYS A 507 45.86 -57.14 11.86
CA LYS A 507 44.84 -56.19 11.39
C LYS A 507 44.47 -56.41 9.93
N GLU A 508 45.43 -56.73 9.07
CA GLU A 508 45.16 -57.08 7.66
C GLU A 508 44.43 -58.41 7.52
N LEU A 509 44.81 -59.43 8.28
CA LEU A 509 44.11 -60.72 8.30
C LEU A 509 42.66 -60.55 8.78
N ILE A 510 42.42 -59.77 9.84
CA ILE A 510 41.07 -59.46 10.34
C ILE A 510 40.24 -58.72 9.28
N ARG A 511 40.84 -57.77 8.54
CA ARG A 511 40.17 -57.03 7.45
C ARG A 511 39.70 -57.98 6.35
N LEU A 512 40.47 -59.03 6.05
CA LEU A 512 40.13 -60.00 5.02
C LEU A 512 39.14 -61.06 5.54
N CYS A 513 39.15 -61.40 6.82
CA CYS A 513 38.22 -62.35 7.45
C CYS A 513 36.89 -61.73 7.91
N SER A 514 36.72 -60.41 7.83
CA SER A 514 35.48 -59.72 8.19
C SER A 514 34.49 -59.70 7.00
N HIS A 515 33.43 -60.50 7.08
CA HIS A 515 32.29 -60.45 6.15
C HIS A 515 31.12 -59.68 6.80
N GLY A 516 31.21 -58.35 6.82
CA GLY A 516 30.18 -57.46 7.37
C GLY A 516 30.50 -56.89 8.76
N GLU A 517 29.77 -55.85 9.18
CA GLU A 517 30.29 -54.80 10.08
C GLU A 517 30.69 -55.21 11.50
N ASP A 518 30.31 -56.38 12.04
CA ASP A 518 30.65 -56.74 13.44
C ASP A 518 30.96 -58.22 13.73
N LYS A 519 31.03 -59.11 12.73
CA LYS A 519 31.29 -60.55 12.93
C LYS A 519 32.52 -61.04 12.17
N ILE A 520 33.40 -61.78 12.84
CA ILE A 520 34.64 -62.33 12.28
C ILE A 520 34.49 -63.85 12.14
N ASN A 521 34.78 -64.39 10.95
CA ASN A 521 34.90 -65.84 10.75
C ASN A 521 36.23 -66.30 11.33
N TYR A 522 36.21 -67.06 12.44
CA TYR A 522 37.45 -67.52 13.07
C TYR A 522 38.01 -68.80 12.45
N TYR A 523 37.29 -69.49 11.55
CA TYR A 523 37.82 -70.70 10.88
C TYR A 523 38.98 -70.38 9.94
N ASP A 524 38.90 -69.28 9.19
CA ASP A 524 39.99 -68.84 8.31
C ASP A 524 41.18 -68.32 9.14
N PHE A 525 40.90 -67.73 10.30
CA PHE A 525 41.91 -67.36 11.27
C PHE A 525 42.60 -68.61 11.84
N VAL A 526 41.85 -69.60 12.35
CA VAL A 526 42.41 -70.87 12.85
C VAL A 526 43.18 -71.61 11.76
N ARG A 527 42.75 -71.54 10.49
CA ARG A 527 43.48 -72.08 9.34
C ARG A 527 44.84 -71.40 9.12
N ALA A 528 44.99 -70.13 9.45
CA ALA A 528 46.28 -69.44 9.41
C ALA A 528 47.28 -69.96 10.46
N PHE A 529 46.79 -70.55 11.56
CA PHE A 529 47.62 -71.08 12.66
C PHE A 529 47.68 -72.62 12.71
N SER A 530 46.77 -73.29 12.00
CA SER A 530 46.72 -74.75 11.87
C SER A 530 47.50 -75.16 10.63
N ASN A 531 48.52 -75.99 10.83
CA ASN A 531 49.39 -76.49 9.77
C ASN A 531 48.84 -77.78 9.16
#